data_AF-A0A2E6L4C7-F1
#
_entry.id   AF-A0A2E6L4C7-F1
#
_cell.length_a   1.000
_cell.length_b   1.000
_cell.length_c   1.000
_cell.angle_alpha   90.00
_cell.angle_beta   90.00
_cell.angle_gamma   90.00
#
_symmetry.space_group_name_H-M   'P 1'
#
loop_
_entity.id
_entity.type
_entity.pdbx_description
1 polymer ?
#
loop_
_entity_poly.entity_id
_entity_poly.type
_entity_poly.pdbx_seq_one_letter_code
_entity_poly.pdbx_strand_id
1 'polypeptide(L)'
;MKMPMKFRTLALGTILALSSSAIADVTGWLNWRGPNQNGTSNESNLPDTWAPGSGSQLWKYDLNGAGAPVIANGRLFIFGYGQFGDDPAEDVQETLLCLNADTGKKIWEKRFPDYISDVVYNRYGVGSPVIDPETGNVYLQTSNGRCVAFTPDGKPVWEISLIEKLARLTFPNGRTGSPAIFENLVIFHCVTANWGTTGPARDRFYAFDKLSGELVWYSTPGIRPVDSSFSMPVFGQLGGQAVFYVGTGCGNVVCVNART
;
A
#
# COMPACT_ATOMS: atom_id res chain seq x y z
N MET A 1 -45.39 73.08 -6.16
CA MET A 1 -45.78 71.85 -5.44
C MET A 1 -45.26 70.65 -6.20
N LYS A 2 -44.12 70.07 -5.79
CA LYS A 2 -43.53 68.83 -6.36
C LYS A 2 -42.96 68.01 -5.19
N MET A 3 -43.50 66.82 -4.95
CA MET A 3 -43.02 65.87 -3.93
C MET A 3 -41.77 65.14 -4.43
N PRO A 4 -40.77 64.86 -3.57
CA PRO A 4 -39.71 63.93 -3.89
C PRO A 4 -40.04 62.51 -3.41
N MET A 5 -39.76 61.54 -4.27
CA MET A 5 -39.96 60.11 -4.10
C MET A 5 -38.73 59.51 -3.36
N LYS A 6 -38.94 58.81 -2.24
CA LYS A 6 -37.87 58.11 -1.51
C LYS A 6 -37.78 56.66 -1.98
N PHE A 7 -36.67 56.28 -2.61
CA PHE A 7 -36.33 54.88 -2.85
C PHE A 7 -35.74 54.25 -1.58
N ARG A 8 -36.33 53.14 -1.12
CA ARG A 8 -35.77 52.27 -0.08
C ARG A 8 -35.06 51.11 -0.77
N THR A 9 -33.73 51.09 -0.71
CA THR A 9 -32.93 49.95 -1.15
C THR A 9 -32.85 48.93 -0.02
N LEU A 10 -33.48 47.77 -0.18
CA LEU A 10 -33.38 46.65 0.76
C LEU A 10 -32.20 45.77 0.31
N ALA A 11 -31.09 45.81 1.03
CA ALA A 11 -29.94 44.94 0.79
C ALA A 11 -30.20 43.58 1.48
N LEU A 12 -30.46 42.54 0.68
CA LEU A 12 -30.61 41.17 1.15
C LEU A 12 -29.22 40.53 1.17
N GLY A 13 -28.62 40.38 2.36
CA GLY A 13 -27.33 39.72 2.53
C GLY A 13 -27.49 38.20 2.52
N THR A 14 -27.03 37.54 1.45
CA THR A 14 -26.98 36.08 1.36
C THR A 14 -25.78 35.56 2.15
N ILE A 15 -26.02 34.96 3.32
CA ILE A 15 -25.00 34.22 4.08
C ILE A 15 -24.78 32.87 3.37
N LEU A 16 -23.66 32.73 2.66
CA LEU A 16 -23.24 31.48 2.05
C LEU A 16 -22.67 30.59 3.17
N ALA A 17 -23.47 29.65 3.67
CA ALA A 17 -23.00 28.63 4.60
C ALA A 17 -22.05 27.68 3.84
N LEU A 18 -20.74 27.74 4.12
CA LEU A 18 -19.78 26.73 3.67
C LEU A 18 -20.07 25.44 4.43
N SER A 19 -20.82 24.55 3.80
CA SER A 19 -20.96 23.15 4.22
C SER A 19 -19.59 22.48 4.05
N SER A 20 -18.83 22.36 5.14
CA SER A 20 -17.65 21.49 5.16
C SER A 20 -18.14 20.05 5.07
N SER A 21 -18.06 19.45 3.88
CA SER A 21 -18.26 18.01 3.72
C SER A 21 -17.18 17.31 4.52
N ALA A 22 -17.54 16.77 5.69
CA ALA A 22 -16.65 15.89 6.43
C ALA A 22 -16.26 14.73 5.51
N ILE A 23 -14.98 14.63 5.17
CA ILE A 23 -14.43 13.45 4.50
C ILE A 23 -14.65 12.31 5.50
N ALA A 24 -15.40 11.29 5.09
CA ALA A 24 -15.62 10.12 5.94
C ALA A 24 -14.29 9.43 6.21
N ASP A 25 -14.05 9.05 7.46
CA ASP A 25 -12.82 8.35 7.86
C ASP A 25 -12.65 7.06 7.06
N VAL A 26 -11.43 6.79 6.60
CA VAL A 26 -11.08 5.50 5.99
C VAL A 26 -10.81 4.51 7.12
N THR A 27 -11.67 3.51 7.23
CA THR A 27 -11.63 2.55 8.34
C THR A 27 -11.55 1.11 7.84
N GLY A 28 -10.94 0.24 8.64
CA GLY A 28 -10.82 -1.19 8.35
C GLY A 28 -9.46 -1.78 8.70
N TRP A 29 -9.09 -2.85 7.99
CA TRP A 29 -7.82 -3.55 8.12
C TRP A 29 -6.82 -3.00 7.09
N LEU A 30 -6.28 -1.81 7.35
CA LEU A 30 -5.56 -1.01 6.34
C LEU A 30 -4.15 -1.51 5.97
N ASN A 31 -3.58 -2.42 6.76
CA ASN A 31 -2.24 -2.99 6.53
C ASN A 31 -2.25 -4.48 6.93
N TRP A 32 -1.24 -5.25 6.51
CA TRP A 32 -1.25 -6.71 6.68
C TRP A 32 -1.32 -7.20 8.14
N ARG A 33 -0.90 -6.40 9.13
CA ARG A 33 -1.00 -6.72 10.57
C ARG A 33 -2.20 -6.07 11.26
N GLY A 34 -3.12 -5.48 10.51
CA GLY A 34 -4.35 -4.90 11.01
C GLY A 34 -4.19 -3.53 11.66
N PRO A 35 -5.27 -2.98 12.21
CA PRO A 35 -5.33 -1.59 12.69
C PRO A 35 -4.30 -1.29 13.79
N ASN A 36 -3.97 -2.30 14.60
CA ASN A 36 -3.02 -2.18 15.71
C ASN A 36 -1.58 -2.64 15.34
N GLN A 37 -1.34 -3.03 14.09
CA GLN A 37 -0.08 -3.61 13.58
C GLN A 37 0.47 -4.83 14.35
N ASN A 38 -0.36 -5.47 15.17
CA ASN A 38 0.04 -6.60 16.01
C ASN A 38 -0.61 -7.93 15.58
N GLY A 39 -1.45 -7.93 14.54
CA GLY A 39 -2.17 -9.11 14.06
C GLY A 39 -3.43 -9.44 14.87
N THR A 40 -3.99 -8.48 15.61
CA THR A 40 -5.22 -8.65 16.38
C THR A 40 -6.38 -7.85 15.79
N SER A 41 -7.60 -8.37 15.93
CA SER A 41 -8.85 -7.68 15.62
C SER A 41 -9.53 -7.22 16.90
N ASN A 42 -10.19 -6.06 16.85
CA ASN A 42 -11.07 -5.57 17.92
C ASN A 42 -12.53 -6.01 17.71
N GLU A 43 -12.83 -6.72 16.62
CA GLU A 43 -14.17 -7.20 16.33
C GLU A 43 -14.64 -8.22 17.38
N SER A 44 -15.94 -8.20 17.64
CA SER A 44 -16.61 -9.08 18.59
C SER A 44 -17.77 -9.79 17.88
N ASN A 45 -18.38 -10.78 18.56
CA ASN A 45 -19.43 -11.61 17.98
C ASN A 45 -18.99 -12.39 16.73
N LEU A 46 -17.72 -12.79 16.69
CA LEU A 46 -17.18 -13.65 15.65
C LEU A 46 -17.65 -15.10 15.85
N PRO A 47 -17.76 -15.91 14.78
CA PRO A 47 -18.11 -17.32 14.90
C PRO A 47 -17.11 -18.08 15.77
N ASP A 48 -17.60 -18.86 16.74
CA ASP A 48 -16.76 -19.74 17.58
C ASP A 48 -16.09 -20.86 16.78
N THR A 49 -16.69 -21.24 15.65
CA THR A 49 -16.15 -22.24 14.72
C THR A 49 -16.27 -21.75 13.28
N TRP A 50 -15.24 -22.08 12.49
CA TRP A 50 -15.20 -21.79 11.06
C TRP A 50 -14.57 -22.97 10.32
N ALA A 51 -15.19 -23.38 9.22
CA ALA A 51 -14.63 -24.37 8.31
C ALA A 51 -14.98 -24.03 6.85
N PRO A 52 -14.13 -24.39 5.88
CA PRO A 52 -14.45 -24.24 4.46
C PRO A 52 -15.76 -24.95 4.11
N GLY A 53 -16.67 -24.24 3.43
CA GLY A 53 -18.00 -24.72 3.04
C GLY A 53 -19.05 -24.78 4.15
N SER A 54 -18.71 -24.37 5.38
CA SER A 54 -19.69 -24.26 6.47
C SER A 54 -20.67 -23.10 6.27
N GLY A 55 -21.77 -23.08 7.04
CA GLY A 55 -22.71 -21.94 7.04
C GLY A 55 -22.11 -20.61 7.52
N SER A 56 -20.96 -20.66 8.21
CA SER A 56 -20.19 -19.48 8.61
C SER A 56 -19.25 -18.98 7.49
N GLN A 57 -19.09 -19.71 6.38
CA GLN A 57 -18.36 -19.24 5.20
C GLN A 57 -19.30 -18.39 4.32
N LEU A 58 -19.11 -17.07 4.32
CA LEU A 58 -19.93 -16.15 3.52
C LEU A 58 -19.64 -16.25 2.02
N TRP A 59 -18.37 -16.31 1.64
CA TRP A 59 -17.94 -16.43 0.24
C TRP A 59 -16.50 -16.96 0.16
N LYS A 60 -16.08 -17.33 -1.05
CA LYS A 60 -14.72 -17.77 -1.39
C LYS A 60 -14.31 -17.14 -2.72
N TYR A 61 -13.04 -16.74 -2.83
CA TYR A 61 -12.43 -16.29 -4.08
C TYR A 61 -11.12 -17.06 -4.31
N ASP A 62 -10.98 -17.71 -5.47
CA ASP A 62 -9.76 -18.44 -5.83
C ASP A 62 -8.72 -17.47 -6.43
N LEU A 63 -7.55 -17.41 -5.81
CA LEU A 63 -6.44 -16.55 -6.20
C LEU A 63 -5.11 -17.24 -5.89
N ASN A 64 -4.16 -17.21 -6.82
CA ASN A 64 -2.79 -17.63 -6.54
C ASN A 64 -2.02 -16.49 -5.87
N GLY A 65 -1.23 -16.82 -4.84
CA GLY A 65 -0.43 -15.86 -4.09
C GLY A 65 -0.30 -16.30 -2.63
N ALA A 66 0.45 -15.53 -1.86
CA ALA A 66 0.61 -15.76 -0.41
C ALA A 66 0.61 -14.43 0.38
N GLY A 67 0.12 -13.35 -0.24
CA GLY A 67 -0.08 -12.06 0.38
C GLY A 67 -1.27 -12.02 1.34
N ALA A 68 -1.28 -11.04 2.25
CA ALA A 68 -2.44 -10.78 3.10
C ALA A 68 -3.37 -9.76 2.43
N PRO A 69 -4.70 -9.95 2.51
CA PRO A 69 -5.64 -8.92 2.11
C PRO A 69 -5.64 -7.74 3.09
N VAL A 70 -6.02 -6.58 2.59
CA VAL A 70 -6.33 -5.38 3.38
C VAL A 70 -7.72 -4.90 3.03
N ILE A 71 -8.43 -4.30 3.98
CA ILE A 71 -9.84 -3.90 3.82
C ILE A 71 -10.00 -2.44 4.23
N ALA A 72 -10.67 -1.66 3.38
CA ALA A 72 -11.14 -0.33 3.74
C ALA A 72 -12.55 -0.09 3.19
N ASN A 73 -13.45 0.43 4.04
CA ASN A 73 -14.77 0.91 3.63
C ASN A 73 -15.53 -0.07 2.71
N GLY A 74 -15.60 -1.35 3.10
CA GLY A 74 -16.32 -2.41 2.37
C GLY A 74 -15.60 -2.94 1.12
N ARG A 75 -14.35 -2.54 0.88
CA ARG A 75 -13.51 -3.01 -0.23
C ARG A 75 -12.32 -3.79 0.30
N LEU A 76 -12.12 -4.98 -0.24
CA LEU A 76 -10.95 -5.82 0.02
C LEU A 76 -9.96 -5.67 -1.12
N PHE A 77 -8.70 -5.40 -0.81
CA PHE A 77 -7.60 -5.36 -1.76
C PHE A 77 -6.62 -6.49 -1.45
N ILE A 78 -6.24 -7.26 -2.46
CA ILE A 78 -5.32 -8.39 -2.30
C ILE A 78 -4.38 -8.49 -3.49
N PHE A 79 -3.13 -8.84 -3.19
CA PHE A 79 -2.09 -9.07 -4.18
C PHE A 79 -1.95 -10.58 -4.44
N GLY A 80 -1.93 -10.94 -5.71
CA GLY A 80 -1.78 -12.32 -6.16
C GLY A 80 -1.28 -12.37 -7.59
N TYR A 81 -1.51 -13.46 -8.28
CA TYR A 81 -1.19 -13.61 -9.70
C TYR A 81 -2.14 -14.58 -10.40
N GLY A 82 -2.19 -14.47 -11.72
CA GLY A 82 -3.00 -15.33 -12.57
C GLY A 82 -2.31 -15.59 -13.90
N GLN A 83 -2.80 -16.59 -14.60
CA GLN A 83 -2.41 -16.88 -15.99
C GLN A 83 -3.44 -16.23 -16.91
N PHE A 84 -2.99 -15.42 -17.86
CA PHE A 84 -3.87 -14.61 -18.70
C PHE A 84 -3.71 -14.84 -20.21
N GLY A 85 -3.27 -16.03 -20.60
CA GLY A 85 -3.16 -16.48 -21.98
C GLY A 85 -2.94 -17.99 -22.10
N ASP A 86 -2.65 -18.44 -23.32
CA ASP A 86 -2.63 -19.86 -23.67
C ASP A 86 -1.38 -20.58 -23.15
N ASP A 87 -0.27 -19.87 -22.94
CA ASP A 87 0.97 -20.43 -22.38
C ASP A 87 1.08 -20.18 -20.87
N PRO A 88 1.00 -21.22 -20.03
CA PRO A 88 1.09 -21.10 -18.57
C PRO A 88 2.43 -20.59 -18.04
N ALA A 89 3.50 -20.71 -18.81
CA ALA A 89 4.82 -20.26 -18.41
C ALA A 89 5.08 -18.80 -18.83
N GLU A 90 4.46 -18.32 -19.91
CA GLU A 90 4.73 -17.00 -20.48
C GLU A 90 3.68 -15.94 -20.11
N ASP A 91 2.44 -16.34 -19.79
CA ASP A 91 1.33 -15.41 -19.55
C ASP A 91 0.98 -15.20 -18.06
N VAL A 92 1.91 -15.50 -17.16
CA VAL A 92 1.73 -15.23 -15.73
C VAL A 92 1.88 -13.73 -15.46
N GLN A 93 0.87 -13.14 -14.83
CA GLN A 93 0.90 -11.74 -14.43
C GLN A 93 0.47 -11.58 -12.98
N GLU A 94 1.16 -10.71 -12.27
CA GLU A 94 0.76 -10.31 -10.93
C GLU A 94 -0.51 -9.46 -11.00
N THR A 95 -1.32 -9.52 -9.95
CA THR A 95 -2.62 -8.88 -9.90
C THR A 95 -2.87 -8.18 -8.58
N LEU A 96 -3.27 -6.92 -8.63
CA LEU A 96 -3.94 -6.25 -7.53
C LEU A 96 -5.44 -6.32 -7.78
N LEU A 97 -6.14 -7.08 -6.95
CA LEU A 97 -7.59 -7.24 -7.01
C LEU A 97 -8.27 -6.34 -6.00
N CYS A 98 -9.38 -5.74 -6.40
CA CYS A 98 -10.34 -5.12 -5.49
C CYS A 98 -11.65 -5.90 -5.55
N LEU A 99 -12.08 -6.42 -4.40
CA LEU A 99 -13.32 -7.16 -4.22
C LEU A 99 -14.26 -6.38 -3.30
N ASN A 100 -15.55 -6.58 -3.46
CA ASN A 100 -16.52 -6.21 -2.43
C ASN A 100 -16.34 -7.15 -1.23
N ALA A 101 -16.05 -6.60 -0.05
CA ALA A 101 -15.68 -7.37 1.13
C ALA A 101 -16.82 -8.27 1.64
N ASP A 102 -18.08 -7.89 1.44
CA ASP A 102 -19.24 -8.64 1.93
C ASP A 102 -19.61 -9.80 1.01
N THR A 103 -19.31 -9.70 -0.29
CA THR A 103 -19.80 -10.64 -1.31
C THR A 103 -18.69 -11.38 -2.05
N GLY A 104 -17.45 -10.95 -1.93
CA GLY A 104 -16.31 -11.48 -2.70
C GLY A 104 -16.34 -11.12 -4.19
N LYS A 105 -17.32 -10.33 -4.66
CA LYS A 105 -17.45 -9.96 -6.07
C LYS A 105 -16.33 -9.02 -6.49
N LYS A 106 -15.68 -9.32 -7.61
CA LYS A 106 -14.64 -8.47 -8.20
C LYS A 106 -15.21 -7.12 -8.61
N ILE A 107 -14.62 -6.03 -8.10
CA ILE A 107 -14.93 -4.65 -8.48
C ILE A 107 -13.98 -4.22 -9.61
N TRP A 108 -12.67 -4.39 -9.40
CA TRP A 108 -11.66 -4.10 -10.42
C TRP A 108 -10.41 -4.96 -10.24
N GLU A 109 -9.59 -5.01 -11.28
CA GLU A 109 -8.34 -5.76 -11.34
C GLU A 109 -7.28 -4.93 -12.05
N LYS A 110 -6.06 -4.89 -11.51
CA LYS A 110 -4.87 -4.38 -12.18
C LYS A 110 -3.89 -5.50 -12.36
N ARG A 111 -3.35 -5.63 -13.58
CA ARG A 111 -2.42 -6.69 -13.93
C ARG A 111 -1.05 -6.08 -14.22
N PHE A 112 -0.01 -6.75 -13.76
CA PHE A 112 1.37 -6.33 -13.88
C PHE A 112 2.15 -7.49 -14.50
N PRO A 113 2.42 -7.44 -15.81
CA PRO A 113 3.34 -8.39 -16.40
C PRO A 113 4.75 -8.15 -15.87
N ASP A 114 5.50 -9.24 -15.75
CA ASP A 114 6.91 -9.21 -15.37
C ASP A 114 7.78 -9.67 -16.55
N TYR A 115 8.74 -8.83 -16.93
CA TYR A 115 9.64 -9.06 -18.06
C TYR A 115 11.12 -9.01 -17.67
N ILE A 116 11.42 -8.70 -16.41
CA ILE A 116 12.77 -8.26 -16.00
C ILE A 116 13.23 -8.83 -14.65
N SER A 117 12.43 -9.69 -14.00
CA SER A 117 12.85 -10.37 -12.77
C SER A 117 13.30 -11.81 -13.01
N ASP A 118 14.02 -12.33 -12.03
CA ASP A 118 14.43 -13.74 -11.91
C ASP A 118 13.46 -14.55 -11.05
N VAL A 119 12.23 -14.07 -10.86
CA VAL A 119 11.23 -14.72 -10.01
C VAL A 119 10.68 -15.97 -10.68
N VAL A 120 10.62 -17.06 -9.90
CA VAL A 120 10.03 -18.32 -10.36
C VAL A 120 8.53 -18.12 -10.59
N TYR A 121 8.01 -18.59 -11.73
CA TYR A 121 6.63 -18.39 -12.20
C TYR A 121 5.52 -18.70 -11.17
N ASN A 122 5.79 -19.53 -10.16
CA ASN A 122 4.83 -19.90 -9.11
C ASN A 122 5.08 -19.23 -7.75
N ARG A 123 5.90 -18.17 -7.71
CA ARG A 123 6.27 -17.44 -6.49
C ARG A 123 5.89 -15.96 -6.51
N TYR A 124 5.06 -15.56 -7.44
CA TYR A 124 4.49 -14.21 -7.51
C TYR A 124 3.46 -13.95 -6.42
N GLY A 125 3.10 -12.68 -6.20
CA GLY A 125 2.00 -12.34 -5.29
C GLY A 125 2.30 -12.61 -3.82
N VAL A 126 3.57 -12.54 -3.41
CA VAL A 126 4.00 -12.71 -2.00
C VAL A 126 4.33 -11.36 -1.38
N GLY A 127 3.28 -10.58 -1.16
CA GLY A 127 3.34 -9.25 -0.57
C GLY A 127 1.93 -8.76 -0.23
N SER A 128 1.82 -7.64 0.49
CA SER A 128 0.51 -7.12 0.89
C SER A 128 0.39 -5.64 0.54
N PRO A 129 -0.76 -5.19 -0.02
CA PRO A 129 -1.00 -3.78 -0.20
C PRO A 129 -1.08 -3.06 1.15
N VAL A 130 -0.99 -1.73 1.13
CA VAL A 130 -1.32 -0.87 2.26
C VAL A 130 -2.30 0.21 1.80
N ILE A 131 -3.22 0.60 2.68
CA ILE A 131 -4.24 1.61 2.40
C ILE A 131 -3.95 2.85 3.24
N ASP A 132 -3.96 4.02 2.59
CA ASP A 132 -3.83 5.30 3.28
C ASP A 132 -5.10 5.63 4.07
N PRO A 133 -5.00 5.86 5.40
CA PRO A 133 -6.15 6.21 6.24
C PRO A 133 -6.77 7.58 5.91
N GLU A 134 -6.09 8.44 5.16
CA GLU A 134 -6.62 9.76 4.78
C GLU A 134 -7.37 9.73 3.45
N THR A 135 -6.78 9.12 2.42
CA THR A 135 -7.34 9.14 1.06
C THR A 135 -8.03 7.84 0.64
N GLY A 136 -7.73 6.73 1.31
CA GLY A 136 -8.13 5.39 0.89
C GLY A 136 -7.34 4.88 -0.31
N ASN A 137 -6.32 5.62 -0.77
CA ASN A 137 -5.43 5.14 -1.82
C ASN A 137 -4.71 3.87 -1.39
N VAL A 138 -4.52 2.96 -2.33
CA VAL A 138 -3.91 1.65 -2.13
C VAL A 138 -2.54 1.66 -2.79
N TYR A 139 -1.53 1.24 -2.03
CA TYR A 139 -0.14 1.18 -2.46
C TYR A 139 0.37 -0.26 -2.44
N LEU A 140 1.17 -0.61 -3.43
CA LEU A 140 1.71 -1.95 -3.59
C LEU A 140 3.11 -1.91 -4.23
N GLN A 141 3.96 -2.87 -3.88
CA GLN A 141 5.19 -3.16 -4.59
C GLN A 141 5.08 -4.54 -5.26
N THR A 142 5.23 -4.59 -6.58
CA THR A 142 5.26 -5.83 -7.37
C THR A 142 6.61 -6.53 -7.26
N SER A 143 6.69 -7.80 -7.67
CA SER A 143 7.92 -8.60 -7.64
C SER A 143 9.04 -7.98 -8.47
N ASN A 144 8.73 -7.39 -9.63
CA ASN A 144 9.68 -6.61 -10.43
C ASN A 144 9.87 -5.16 -9.97
N GLY A 145 9.34 -4.78 -8.81
CA GLY A 145 9.68 -3.51 -8.18
C GLY A 145 8.96 -2.30 -8.77
N ARG A 146 7.75 -2.51 -9.31
CA ARG A 146 6.82 -1.41 -9.60
C ARG A 146 6.16 -1.03 -8.29
N CYS A 147 6.45 0.16 -7.81
CA CYS A 147 5.70 0.81 -6.75
C CYS A 147 4.51 1.50 -7.40
N VAL A 148 3.30 1.10 -7.04
CA VAL A 148 2.06 1.58 -7.67
C VAL A 148 1.14 2.18 -6.62
N ALA A 149 0.41 3.21 -7.03
CA ALA A 149 -0.64 3.83 -6.24
C ALA A 149 -1.93 3.91 -7.05
N PHE A 150 -3.03 3.47 -6.46
CA PHE A 150 -4.36 3.55 -7.04
C PHE A 150 -5.34 4.16 -6.04
N THR A 151 -6.31 4.91 -6.55
CA THR A 151 -7.50 5.31 -5.78
C THR A 151 -8.33 4.09 -5.37
N PRO A 152 -9.26 4.21 -4.39
CA PRO A 152 -10.19 3.12 -4.04
C PRO A 152 -10.96 2.53 -5.23
N ASP A 153 -11.23 3.36 -6.24
CA ASP A 153 -11.94 2.99 -7.47
C ASP A 153 -11.01 2.46 -8.57
N GLY A 154 -9.72 2.29 -8.29
CA GLY A 154 -8.76 1.70 -9.21
C GLY A 154 -8.26 2.65 -10.30
N LYS A 155 -8.46 3.98 -10.15
CA LYS A 155 -7.78 4.96 -11.00
C LYS A 155 -6.32 5.10 -10.60
N PRO A 156 -5.36 5.09 -11.55
CA PRO A 156 -3.95 5.26 -11.24
C PRO A 156 -3.69 6.66 -10.64
N VAL A 157 -2.86 6.71 -9.61
CA VAL A 157 -2.34 7.96 -9.03
C VAL A 157 -0.92 8.18 -9.55
N TRP A 158 -0.04 7.21 -9.33
CA TRP A 158 1.32 7.20 -9.87
C TRP A 158 1.87 5.76 -9.92
N GLU A 159 2.96 5.61 -10.67
CA GLU A 159 3.74 4.38 -10.74
C GLU A 159 5.24 4.73 -10.85
N ILE A 160 6.08 3.97 -10.15
CA ILE A 160 7.53 4.12 -10.14
C ILE A 160 8.19 2.75 -10.31
N SER A 161 9.07 2.62 -11.31
CA SER A 161 9.93 1.45 -11.45
C SER A 161 11.19 1.62 -10.60
N LEU A 162 11.33 0.84 -9.52
CA LEU A 162 12.51 0.85 -8.67
C LEU A 162 13.74 0.21 -9.34
N ILE A 163 13.55 -0.73 -10.26
CA ILE A 163 14.66 -1.31 -11.03
C ILE A 163 15.28 -0.23 -11.91
N GLU A 164 14.46 0.50 -12.65
CA GLU A 164 14.93 1.57 -13.55
C GLU A 164 15.51 2.76 -12.78
N LYS A 165 14.81 3.25 -11.75
CA LYS A 165 15.22 4.47 -11.05
C LYS A 165 16.31 4.27 -10.01
N LEU A 166 16.33 3.12 -9.34
CA LEU A 166 17.10 2.93 -8.10
C LEU A 166 17.94 1.65 -8.09
N ALA A 167 18.02 0.94 -9.21
CA ALA A 167 18.78 -0.31 -9.33
C ALA A 167 18.40 -1.33 -8.24
N ARG A 168 17.08 -1.52 -8.04
CA ARG A 168 16.54 -2.58 -7.18
C ARG A 168 16.95 -3.94 -7.71
N LEU A 169 17.38 -4.80 -6.79
CA LEU A 169 17.63 -6.20 -7.06
C LEU A 169 16.33 -7.01 -6.94
N THR A 170 16.16 -8.00 -7.79
CA THR A 170 15.13 -9.04 -7.67
C THR A 170 15.74 -10.30 -7.08
N PHE A 171 14.89 -11.16 -6.53
CA PHE A 171 15.32 -12.44 -5.95
C PHE A 171 14.31 -13.53 -6.31
N PRO A 172 14.74 -14.79 -6.54
CA PRO A 172 13.86 -15.87 -7.02
C PRO A 172 12.71 -16.26 -6.08
N ASN A 173 12.69 -15.73 -4.85
CA ASN A 173 11.64 -16.00 -3.85
C ASN A 173 10.36 -15.18 -4.09
N GLY A 174 10.39 -14.14 -4.94
CA GLY A 174 9.22 -13.34 -5.34
C GLY A 174 8.60 -12.49 -4.24
N ARG A 175 9.19 -12.44 -3.04
CA ARG A 175 8.66 -11.69 -1.90
C ARG A 175 8.85 -10.19 -2.10
N THR A 176 7.85 -9.41 -1.71
CA THR A 176 7.88 -7.94 -1.82
C THR A 176 7.59 -7.21 -0.52
N GLY A 177 7.05 -7.92 0.48
CA GLY A 177 6.66 -7.33 1.76
C GLY A 177 5.41 -6.47 1.65
N SER A 178 5.30 -5.48 2.53
CA SER A 178 4.21 -4.51 2.51
C SER A 178 4.78 -3.09 2.66
N PRO A 179 4.34 -2.11 1.85
CA PRO A 179 4.74 -0.73 2.06
C PRO A 179 4.20 -0.22 3.40
N ALA A 180 4.85 0.79 3.95
CA ALA A 180 4.42 1.42 5.20
C ALA A 180 3.96 2.85 4.94
N ILE A 181 2.93 3.31 5.65
CA ILE A 181 2.45 4.69 5.56
C ILE A 181 2.82 5.42 6.85
N PHE A 182 3.37 6.62 6.70
CA PHE A 182 3.67 7.51 7.79
C PHE A 182 3.42 8.96 7.35
N GLU A 183 2.42 9.61 7.94
CA GLU A 183 2.02 10.98 7.56
C GLU A 183 1.74 11.09 6.05
N ASN A 184 2.45 11.95 5.33
CA ASN A 184 2.35 12.12 3.89
C ASN A 184 3.24 11.16 3.08
N LEU A 185 3.89 10.19 3.73
CA LEU A 185 4.87 9.30 3.09
C LEU A 185 4.33 7.89 2.91
N VAL A 186 4.68 7.28 1.78
CA VAL A 186 4.72 5.82 1.61
C VAL A 186 6.16 5.36 1.53
N ILE A 187 6.51 4.37 2.35
CA ILE A 187 7.87 3.87 2.52
C ILE A 187 7.95 2.45 1.96
N PHE A 188 8.85 2.26 1.01
CA PHE A 188 9.17 0.97 0.41
C PHE A 188 10.52 0.46 0.90
N HIS A 189 10.57 -0.84 1.21
CA HIS A 189 11.77 -1.54 1.63
C HIS A 189 12.24 -2.47 0.51
N CYS A 190 13.47 -2.29 0.05
CA CYS A 190 14.09 -3.17 -0.93
C CYS A 190 15.60 -3.22 -0.80
N VAL A 191 16.23 -4.19 -1.45
CA VAL A 191 17.69 -4.20 -1.63
C VAL A 191 18.01 -3.54 -2.96
N THR A 192 18.87 -2.53 -2.93
CA THR A 192 19.36 -1.85 -4.15
C THR A 192 20.88 -1.89 -4.20
N ALA A 193 21.46 -1.83 -5.39
CA ALA A 193 22.90 -1.69 -5.61
C ALA A 193 23.12 -0.78 -6.83
N ASN A 194 23.58 0.45 -6.59
CA ASN A 194 23.60 1.48 -7.63
C ASN A 194 25.03 1.99 -7.89
N TRP A 195 25.24 3.31 -7.97
CA TRP A 195 26.54 3.94 -8.18
C TRP A 195 26.96 4.77 -6.95
N GLY A 196 28.25 5.10 -6.88
CA GLY A 196 28.80 6.04 -5.89
C GLY A 196 28.62 5.54 -4.46
N THR A 197 28.16 6.43 -3.57
CA THR A 197 27.90 6.09 -2.16
C THR A 197 26.77 5.07 -1.97
N THR A 198 25.93 4.87 -2.99
CA THR A 198 24.88 3.84 -3.04
C THR A 198 25.30 2.58 -3.81
N GLY A 199 26.58 2.47 -4.17
CA GLY A 199 27.14 1.37 -4.95
C GLY A 199 26.92 -0.01 -4.33
N PRO A 200 27.38 -0.24 -3.09
CA PRO A 200 27.22 -1.54 -2.45
C PRO A 200 25.74 -1.92 -2.27
N ALA A 201 25.45 -3.21 -2.44
CA ALA A 201 24.15 -3.79 -2.12
C ALA A 201 23.82 -3.56 -0.64
N ARG A 202 22.67 -2.96 -0.36
CA ARG A 202 22.16 -2.66 0.99
C ARG A 202 20.64 -2.76 1.01
N ASP A 203 20.09 -3.16 2.16
CA ASP A 203 18.71 -2.82 2.50
C ASP A 203 18.57 -1.29 2.50
N ARG A 204 17.57 -0.80 1.78
CA ARG A 204 17.23 0.61 1.74
C ARG A 204 15.73 0.80 1.93
N PHE A 205 15.43 1.89 2.63
CA PHE A 205 14.08 2.40 2.81
C PHE A 205 13.99 3.65 1.96
N TYR A 206 13.01 3.69 1.06
CA TYR A 206 12.74 4.84 0.20
C TYR A 206 11.37 5.38 0.55
N ALA A 207 11.30 6.62 0.98
CA ALA A 207 10.05 7.30 1.28
C ALA A 207 9.68 8.22 0.12
N PHE A 208 8.49 8.02 -0.39
CA PHE A 208 7.90 8.84 -1.44
C PHE A 208 6.73 9.62 -0.87
N ASP A 209 6.49 10.82 -1.38
CA ASP A 209 5.23 11.50 -1.14
C ASP A 209 4.08 10.63 -1.66
N LYS A 210 3.11 10.34 -0.79
CA LYS A 210 2.06 9.36 -1.09
C LYS A 210 1.11 9.83 -2.20
N LEU A 211 1.06 11.13 -2.51
CA LEU A 211 0.17 11.69 -3.52
C LEU A 211 0.87 11.93 -4.86
N SER A 212 2.11 12.42 -4.85
CA SER A 212 2.86 12.72 -6.09
C SER A 212 3.76 11.58 -6.57
N GLY A 213 4.20 10.70 -5.67
CA GLY A 213 5.22 9.70 -5.95
C GLY A 213 6.64 10.27 -6.06
N GLU A 214 6.86 11.51 -5.61
CA GLU A 214 8.21 12.08 -5.56
C GLU A 214 9.03 11.48 -4.42
N LEU A 215 10.29 11.14 -4.68
CA LEU A 215 11.20 10.63 -3.64
C LEU A 215 11.54 11.77 -2.67
N VAL A 216 11.23 11.58 -1.38
CA VAL A 216 11.48 12.57 -0.32
C VAL A 216 12.82 12.28 0.37
N TRP A 217 13.04 11.04 0.78
CA TRP A 217 14.28 10.61 1.43
C TRP A 217 14.56 9.13 1.19
N TYR A 218 15.80 8.73 1.41
CA TYR A 218 16.18 7.33 1.49
C TYR A 218 17.15 7.09 2.66
N SER A 219 17.07 5.90 3.24
CA SER A 219 17.95 5.46 4.32
C SER A 219 18.65 4.16 3.95
N THR A 220 19.91 3.99 4.39
CA THR A 220 20.73 2.79 4.10
C THR A 220 21.24 2.14 5.40
N PRO A 221 20.34 1.77 6.33
CA PRO A 221 20.74 1.30 7.64
C PRO A 221 21.40 -0.09 7.58
N GLY A 222 22.17 -0.43 8.61
CA GLY A 222 22.83 -1.73 8.71
C GLY A 222 24.04 -1.87 7.78
N ILE A 223 24.31 -3.10 7.34
CA ILE A 223 25.50 -3.45 6.56
C ILE A 223 25.10 -4.30 5.35
N ARG A 224 26.05 -5.01 4.73
CA ARG A 224 25.76 -5.87 3.58
C ARG A 224 24.71 -6.92 3.96
N PRO A 225 23.59 -7.02 3.21
CA PRO A 225 22.59 -8.04 3.45
C PRO A 225 23.20 -9.43 3.22
N VAL A 226 22.80 -10.39 4.06
CA VAL A 226 23.08 -11.82 3.88
C VAL A 226 21.93 -12.49 3.14
N ASP A 227 20.70 -12.00 3.33
CA ASP A 227 19.50 -12.38 2.60
C ASP A 227 18.63 -11.12 2.36
N SER A 228 17.53 -11.27 1.61
CA SER A 228 16.47 -10.29 1.48
C SER A 228 15.61 -10.21 2.76
N SER A 229 15.23 -9.00 3.17
CA SER A 229 14.24 -8.75 4.22
C SER A 229 13.01 -8.06 3.65
N PHE A 230 11.86 -8.38 4.24
CA PHE A 230 10.54 -7.85 3.89
C PHE A 230 9.77 -7.43 5.16
N SER A 231 10.54 -7.09 6.20
CA SER A 231 10.00 -6.75 7.51
C SER A 231 9.19 -5.46 7.42
N MET A 232 8.02 -5.44 8.03
CA MET A 232 7.21 -4.23 8.13
C MET A 232 7.77 -3.30 9.23
N PRO A 233 7.99 -2.01 8.92
CA PRO A 233 8.30 -1.01 9.93
C PRO A 233 7.26 -0.91 11.04
N VAL A 234 7.72 -0.86 12.30
CA VAL A 234 6.88 -0.54 13.47
C VAL A 234 7.22 0.88 13.92
N PHE A 235 6.26 1.79 13.80
CA PHE A 235 6.46 3.21 14.13
C PHE A 235 6.36 3.48 15.63
N GLY A 236 7.12 4.47 16.10
CA GLY A 236 7.14 4.90 17.49
C GLY A 236 7.78 6.27 17.68
N GLN A 237 8.03 6.63 18.94
CA GLN A 237 8.69 7.88 19.34
C GLN A 237 9.96 7.56 20.13
N LEU A 238 11.06 8.20 19.78
CA LEU A 238 12.34 8.07 20.50
C LEU A 238 13.02 9.44 20.57
N GLY A 239 13.28 9.92 21.79
CA GLY A 239 13.96 11.21 22.00
C GLY A 239 13.25 12.41 21.35
N GLY A 240 11.92 12.38 21.27
CA GLY A 240 11.12 13.42 20.61
C GLY A 240 11.09 13.33 19.07
N GLN A 241 11.68 12.29 18.48
CA GLN A 241 11.62 12.02 17.05
C GLN A 241 10.69 10.86 16.74
N ALA A 242 9.93 11.00 15.65
CA ALA A 242 9.21 9.88 15.08
C ALA A 242 10.21 8.94 14.40
N VAL A 243 10.16 7.66 14.75
CA VAL A 243 11.06 6.62 14.25
C VAL A 243 10.28 5.39 13.85
N PHE A 244 10.93 4.50 13.10
CA PHE A 244 10.46 3.13 12.97
C PHE A 244 11.57 2.11 13.26
N TYR A 245 11.14 0.96 13.76
CA TYR A 245 11.98 -0.20 14.02
C TYR A 245 11.70 -1.28 13.00
N VAL A 246 12.74 -1.89 12.44
CA VAL A 246 12.59 -2.88 11.36
C VAL A 246 13.80 -3.82 11.29
N GLY A 247 13.56 -5.07 10.88
CA GLY A 247 14.61 -6.05 10.59
C GLY A 247 15.17 -5.87 9.18
N THR A 248 16.50 -5.92 9.03
CA THR A 248 17.17 -5.86 7.72
C THR A 248 17.73 -7.21 7.30
N GLY A 249 18.03 -7.37 6.01
CA GLY A 249 18.59 -8.56 5.41
C GLY A 249 19.98 -8.94 5.91
N CYS A 250 20.66 -8.05 6.65
CA CYS A 250 21.90 -8.37 7.35
C CYS A 250 21.70 -8.98 8.75
N GLY A 251 20.44 -9.20 9.17
CA GLY A 251 20.10 -9.78 10.47
C GLY A 251 20.04 -8.78 11.62
N ASN A 252 20.14 -7.47 11.34
CA ASN A 252 20.05 -6.43 12.35
C ASN A 252 18.61 -5.95 12.53
N VAL A 253 18.29 -5.50 13.73
CA VAL A 253 17.15 -4.59 13.96
C VAL A 253 17.69 -3.17 13.96
N VAL A 254 17.08 -2.30 13.17
CA VAL A 254 17.51 -0.90 13.01
C VAL A 254 16.41 0.05 13.47
N CYS A 255 16.82 1.23 13.92
CA CYS A 255 15.94 2.35 14.23
C CYS A 255 16.23 3.47 13.25
N VAL A 256 15.21 3.93 12.52
CA VAL A 256 15.36 4.95 11.46
C VAL A 256 14.40 6.10 11.75
N ASN A 257 14.82 7.34 11.49
CA ASN A 257 13.93 8.49 11.59
C ASN A 257 12.85 8.38 10.50
N ALA A 258 11.58 8.49 10.88
CA ALA A 258 10.47 8.28 9.94
C ALA A 258 10.31 9.41 8.91
N ARG A 259 10.99 10.55 9.11
CA ARG A 259 10.91 11.74 8.24
C ARG A 259 12.18 12.01 7.43
N THR A 260 13.29 11.31 7.68
CA THR A 260 14.60 11.55 7.05
C THR A 260 15.49 10.31 7.00
#